data_AF-A0A922EJ45-F1
#
_entry.id   AF-A0A922EJ45-F1
#
_cell.length_a   1.000
_cell.length_b   1.000
_cell.length_c   1.000
_cell.angle_alpha   90.00
_cell.angle_beta   90.00
_cell.angle_gamma   90.00
#
_symmetry.space_group_name_H-M   'P 1'
#
loop_
_entity.id
_entity.type
_entity.pdbx_description
1 polymer ?
#
loop_
_entity_poly.entity_id
_entity_poly.type
_entity_poly.pdbx_seq_one_letter_code
_entity_poly.pdbx_strand_id
1 'polypeptide(L)'
;MATSKSRTSSFSCNLTAVPLSNMPGLKYGANGTVFISSGIPDLDKILGGGFALGSLVMVMEDAEAPHHMLLLRNFMSQGLVHKQPLLYASPSKDPKGFLGTLPSPRSCKVDKDKSRDDDPEQEGLRIAWQYKKYFGEHQQTVDNTRGGKHEYCNDFDLRKPLERHFLSGQHIDCVSILHNSDLVALHDRCATFFTQFPRNDGSIASAGRIAIQSFCAPQCEYSNLEWDMLSFIRSLRSMIRSSNAVAVVTFPPSLLLPSVSKRWQHMADTLLSVRAIPVWMADFMNSFKLL
;
A
#
# COMPACT_ATOMS: atom_id res chain seq x y z
N MET A 1 -32.50 -25.42 51.11
CA MET A 1 -32.07 -24.38 50.17
C MET A 1 -30.71 -24.76 49.61
N ALA A 2 -30.64 -25.15 48.34
CA ALA A 2 -29.40 -25.53 47.68
C ALA A 2 -28.78 -24.28 47.03
N THR A 3 -27.58 -23.89 47.47
CA THR A 3 -26.83 -22.76 46.91
C THR A 3 -25.96 -23.26 45.76
N SER A 4 -26.29 -22.84 44.54
CA SER A 4 -25.50 -23.06 43.34
C SER A 4 -24.21 -22.23 43.38
N LYS A 5 -23.04 -22.89 43.31
CA LYS A 5 -21.75 -22.24 43.07
C LYS A 5 -21.57 -22.07 41.56
N SER A 6 -21.54 -20.83 41.08
CA SER A 6 -21.13 -20.50 39.72
C SER A 6 -19.62 -20.73 39.56
N ARG A 7 -19.25 -21.59 38.62
CA ARG A 7 -17.87 -21.73 38.13
C ARG A 7 -17.59 -20.56 37.18
N THR A 8 -16.86 -19.56 37.64
CA THR A 8 -16.23 -18.57 36.76
C THR A 8 -15.00 -19.21 36.12
N SER A 9 -15.07 -19.51 34.82
CA SER A 9 -13.94 -19.97 34.03
C SER A 9 -13.03 -18.78 33.69
N SER A 10 -11.86 -18.74 34.32
CA SER A 10 -10.83 -17.73 34.09
C SER A 10 -9.90 -18.21 32.96
N PHE A 11 -10.26 -17.93 31.70
CA PHE A 11 -9.31 -18.00 30.59
C PHE A 11 -8.84 -16.59 30.27
N SER A 12 -7.89 -16.10 31.06
CA SER A 12 -7.08 -14.93 30.74
C SER A 12 -5.66 -15.42 30.54
N CYS A 13 -5.29 -15.69 29.28
CA CYS A 13 -3.89 -15.87 28.92
C CYS A 13 -3.20 -14.52 29.07
N ASN A 14 -2.47 -14.34 30.17
CA ASN A 14 -1.50 -13.26 30.31
C ASN A 14 -0.37 -13.50 29.30
N LEU A 15 -0.56 -13.05 28.06
CA LEU A 15 0.55 -12.83 27.14
C LEU A 15 1.30 -11.62 27.68
N THR A 16 2.42 -11.89 28.35
CA THR A 16 3.44 -10.89 28.64
C THR A 16 3.87 -10.27 27.31
N ALA A 17 3.31 -9.09 27.02
CA ALA A 17 3.72 -8.29 25.87
C ALA A 17 5.18 -7.88 26.08
N VAL A 18 6.09 -8.63 25.47
CA VAL A 18 7.45 -8.16 25.23
C VAL A 18 7.30 -6.82 24.49
N PRO A 19 7.99 -5.74 24.92
CA PRO A 19 7.92 -4.47 24.20
C PRO A 19 8.44 -4.71 22.78
N LEU A 20 7.51 -4.83 21.84
CA LEU A 20 7.80 -5.02 20.43
C LEU A 20 8.61 -3.81 19.97
N SER A 21 9.79 -4.05 19.41
CA SER A 21 10.55 -3.02 18.72
C SER A 21 9.64 -2.41 17.65
N ASN A 22 9.17 -1.18 17.89
CA ASN A 22 8.35 -0.43 16.94
C ASN A 22 9.22 -0.09 15.73
N MET A 23 9.36 -1.03 14.79
CA MET A 23 9.95 -0.72 13.50
C MET A 23 9.00 0.19 12.73
N PRO A 24 9.53 1.22 12.07
CA PRO A 24 8.73 2.08 11.21
C PRO A 24 8.05 1.25 10.11
N GLY A 25 6.75 1.45 9.94
CA GLY A 25 5.99 0.87 8.84
C GLY A 25 5.38 -0.52 9.06
N LEU A 26 5.52 -1.09 10.26
CA LEU A 26 4.80 -2.31 10.64
C LEU A 26 3.70 -2.00 11.65
N LYS A 27 2.52 -2.58 11.43
CA LYS A 27 1.39 -2.54 12.35
C LYS A 27 1.01 -3.95 12.74
N TYR A 28 0.91 -4.20 14.04
CA TYR A 28 0.52 -5.50 14.57
C TYR A 28 -1.00 -5.51 14.83
N GLY A 29 -1.70 -6.48 14.24
CA GLY A 29 -3.11 -6.74 14.47
C GLY A 29 -3.34 -7.60 15.72
N ALA A 30 -4.59 -7.64 16.18
CA ALA A 30 -4.99 -8.39 17.36
C ALA A 30 -4.75 -9.91 17.26
N ASN A 31 -4.71 -10.46 16.04
CA ASN A 31 -4.55 -11.89 15.78
C ASN A 31 -3.09 -12.30 15.52
N GLY A 32 -2.11 -11.45 15.86
CA GLY A 32 -0.70 -11.68 15.53
C GLY A 32 -0.37 -11.48 14.04
N THR A 33 -1.31 -11.02 13.23
CA THR A 33 -1.07 -10.61 11.84
C THR A 33 -0.27 -9.31 11.82
N VAL A 34 0.76 -9.26 10.99
CA VAL A 34 1.57 -8.06 10.81
C VAL A 34 1.23 -7.44 9.47
N PHE A 35 1.01 -6.14 9.44
CA PHE A 35 0.62 -5.40 8.25
C PHE A 35 1.65 -4.34 7.87
N ILE A 36 1.75 -4.08 6.58
CA ILE A 36 2.43 -2.91 6.01
C ILE A 36 1.42 -2.00 5.33
N SER A 37 1.70 -0.70 5.36
CA SER A 37 0.81 0.29 4.77
C SER A 37 0.80 0.20 3.25
N SER A 38 -0.36 0.40 2.63
CA SER A 38 -0.52 0.60 1.18
C SER A 38 0.03 1.94 0.68
N GLY A 39 0.40 2.87 1.59
CA GLY A 39 0.74 4.25 1.28
C GLY A 39 -0.48 5.15 1.08
N ILE A 40 -1.69 4.63 1.26
CA ILE A 40 -2.94 5.40 1.22
C ILE A 40 -3.68 5.18 2.56
N PRO A 41 -3.73 6.19 3.45
CA PRO A 41 -4.32 6.02 4.79
C PRO A 41 -5.76 5.50 4.78
N ASP A 42 -6.58 5.96 3.82
CA ASP A 42 -7.98 5.55 3.75
C ASP A 42 -8.15 4.12 3.24
N LEU A 43 -7.27 3.68 2.32
CA LEU A 43 -7.25 2.27 1.89
C LEU A 43 -6.81 1.37 3.04
N ASP A 44 -5.81 1.80 3.82
CA ASP A 44 -5.36 1.04 5.00
C ASP A 44 -6.49 0.88 6.02
N LYS A 45 -7.32 1.91 6.23
CA LYS A 45 -8.50 1.82 7.11
C LYS A 45 -9.53 0.83 6.57
N ILE A 46 -9.84 0.87 5.27
CA ILE A 46 -10.78 -0.06 4.62
C ILE A 46 -10.29 -1.51 4.77
N LEU A 47 -8.98 -1.74 4.62
CA LEU A 47 -8.36 -3.06 4.76
C LEU A 47 -8.16 -3.50 6.23
N GLY A 48 -8.52 -2.68 7.21
CA GLY A 48 -8.34 -2.99 8.64
C GLY A 48 -6.90 -2.84 9.13
N GLY A 49 -6.04 -2.19 8.35
CA GLY A 49 -4.66 -1.91 8.71
C GLY A 49 -3.65 -2.14 7.60
N GLY A 50 -4.03 -2.11 6.32
CA GLY A 50 -3.11 -2.27 5.19
C GLY A 50 -2.98 -3.71 4.69
N PHE A 51 -1.83 -4.05 4.10
CA PHE A 51 -1.57 -5.38 3.52
C PHE A 51 -0.84 -6.29 4.51
N ALA A 52 -1.33 -7.51 4.70
CA ALA A 52 -0.71 -8.47 5.61
C ALA A 52 0.62 -9.00 5.06
N LEU A 53 1.63 -9.19 5.90
CA LEU A 53 2.88 -9.83 5.49
C LEU A 53 2.64 -11.27 4.99
N GLY A 54 3.30 -11.61 3.90
CA GLY A 54 3.16 -12.88 3.21
C GLY A 54 1.92 -12.96 2.31
N SER A 55 1.32 -11.82 1.96
CA SER A 55 0.15 -11.75 1.09
C SER A 55 0.47 -11.32 -0.34
N LEU A 56 -0.29 -11.87 -1.28
CA LEU A 56 -0.34 -11.45 -2.67
C LEU A 56 -1.55 -10.54 -2.90
N VAL A 57 -1.28 -9.30 -3.30
CA VAL A 57 -2.28 -8.29 -3.64
C VAL A 57 -2.35 -8.19 -5.16
N MET A 58 -3.53 -8.41 -5.71
CA MET A 58 -3.80 -8.26 -7.14
C MET A 58 -4.62 -6.99 -7.37
N VAL A 59 -4.21 -6.17 -8.34
CA VAL A 59 -4.86 -4.91 -8.68
C VAL A 59 -5.30 -4.97 -10.14
N MET A 60 -6.60 -4.88 -10.36
CA MET A 60 -7.18 -4.82 -11.70
C MET A 60 -7.03 -3.39 -12.23
N GLU A 61 -6.37 -3.26 -13.38
CA GLU A 61 -6.23 -1.99 -14.06
C GLU A 61 -7.55 -1.60 -14.73
N ASP A 62 -7.75 -0.29 -14.86
CA ASP A 62 -8.83 0.28 -15.64
C ASP A 62 -8.29 0.70 -17.01
N ALA A 63 -9.09 0.47 -18.05
CA ALA A 63 -8.74 0.84 -19.43
C ALA A 63 -8.85 2.35 -19.65
N GLU A 64 -9.77 3.00 -18.93
CA GLU A 64 -10.10 4.41 -19.15
C GLU A 64 -9.18 5.36 -18.36
N ALA A 65 -8.71 4.93 -17.18
CA ALA A 65 -7.89 5.78 -16.33
C ALA A 65 -6.77 5.00 -15.59
N PRO A 66 -5.54 5.55 -15.51
CA PRO A 66 -4.41 4.88 -14.88
C PRO A 66 -4.43 4.99 -13.34
N HIS A 67 -5.58 4.83 -12.69
CA HIS A 67 -5.71 4.97 -11.23
C HIS A 67 -4.91 3.92 -10.44
N HIS A 68 -4.70 2.72 -11.00
CA HIS A 68 -3.83 1.70 -10.42
C HIS A 68 -2.39 2.19 -10.22
N MET A 69 -1.92 3.13 -11.06
CA MET A 69 -0.59 3.73 -10.93
C MET A 69 -0.47 4.60 -9.68
N LEU A 70 -1.56 5.24 -9.26
CA LEU A 70 -1.56 5.99 -8.00
C LEU A 70 -1.32 5.06 -6.82
N LEU A 71 -2.02 3.92 -6.79
CA LEU A 71 -1.86 2.92 -5.75
C LEU A 71 -0.44 2.34 -5.75
N LEU A 72 0.07 1.97 -6.93
CA LEU A 72 1.41 1.40 -7.07
C LEU A 72 2.50 2.40 -6.62
N ARG A 73 2.39 3.68 -7.03
CA ARG A 73 3.32 4.74 -6.63
C ARG A 73 3.31 4.97 -5.12
N ASN A 74 2.14 5.07 -4.50
CA ASN A 74 2.04 5.25 -3.04
C ASN A 74 2.60 4.04 -2.28
N PHE A 75 2.30 2.82 -2.74
CA PHE A 75 2.82 1.59 -2.15
C PHE A 75 4.36 1.54 -2.15
N MET A 76 4.98 1.90 -3.28
CA MET A 76 6.43 1.96 -3.40
C MET A 76 7.04 3.12 -2.60
N SER A 77 6.45 4.30 -2.65
CA SER A 77 6.93 5.48 -1.92
C SER A 77 6.92 5.24 -0.42
N GLN A 78 5.87 4.60 0.10
CA GLN A 78 5.77 4.24 1.51
C GLN A 78 6.88 3.29 1.94
N GLY A 79 7.20 2.29 1.11
CA GLY A 79 8.32 1.40 1.35
C GLY A 79 9.65 2.15 1.45
N LEU A 80 9.90 3.03 0.48
CA LEU A 80 11.15 3.80 0.43
C LEU A 80 11.26 4.80 1.59
N VAL A 81 10.18 5.46 2.00
CA VAL A 81 10.21 6.34 3.18
C VAL A 81 10.55 5.55 4.45
N HIS A 82 10.10 4.30 4.54
CA HIS A 82 10.38 3.39 5.66
C HIS A 82 11.66 2.58 5.53
N LYS A 83 12.47 2.81 4.50
CA LYS A 83 13.72 2.07 4.24
C LYS A 83 13.50 0.57 4.02
N GLN A 84 12.34 0.22 3.48
CA GLN A 84 11.97 -1.16 3.16
C GLN A 84 12.50 -1.53 1.77
N PRO A 85 13.16 -2.69 1.61
CA PRO A 85 13.64 -3.17 0.32
C PRO A 85 12.50 -3.29 -0.69
N LEU A 86 12.79 -2.91 -1.94
CA LEU A 86 11.81 -2.83 -3.02
C LEU A 86 12.34 -3.59 -4.24
N LEU A 87 11.55 -4.51 -4.78
CA LEU A 87 11.72 -5.04 -6.12
C LEU A 87 10.60 -4.53 -7.01
N TYR A 88 10.94 -3.82 -8.07
CA TYR A 88 10.00 -3.25 -9.01
C TYR A 88 10.22 -3.85 -10.40
N ALA A 89 9.17 -4.43 -10.97
CA ALA A 89 9.15 -4.97 -12.32
C ALA A 89 8.18 -4.19 -13.19
N SER A 90 8.58 -3.82 -14.41
CA SER A 90 7.71 -3.06 -15.33
C SER A 90 7.97 -3.37 -16.80
N PRO A 91 6.96 -3.20 -17.69
CA PRO A 91 7.11 -3.35 -19.14
C PRO A 91 7.77 -2.10 -19.76
N SER A 92 8.90 -1.67 -19.21
CA SER A 92 9.65 -0.49 -19.65
C SER A 92 11.11 -0.84 -19.87
N LYS A 93 11.74 -0.21 -20.88
CA LYS A 93 13.18 -0.34 -21.16
C LYS A 93 14.03 0.15 -19.98
N ASP A 94 13.59 1.20 -19.30
CA ASP A 94 14.21 1.72 -18.10
C ASP A 94 13.19 1.80 -16.95
N PRO A 95 13.09 0.75 -16.11
CA PRO A 95 12.22 0.75 -14.94
C PRO A 95 12.65 1.79 -13.90
N LYS A 96 13.95 2.13 -13.82
CA LYS A 96 14.45 3.04 -12.77
C LYS A 96 13.95 4.45 -12.97
N GLY A 97 13.73 4.89 -14.21
CA GLY A 97 13.09 6.17 -14.51
C GLY A 97 11.73 6.35 -13.83
N PHE A 98 10.98 5.27 -13.61
CA PHE A 98 9.68 5.32 -12.92
C PHE A 98 9.80 5.75 -11.46
N LEU A 99 10.91 5.43 -10.79
CA LEU A 99 11.15 5.79 -9.39
C LEU A 99 11.20 7.32 -9.18
N GLY A 100 11.59 8.07 -10.22
CA GLY A 100 11.55 9.53 -10.20
C GLY A 100 10.14 10.13 -10.20
N THR A 101 9.10 9.31 -10.46
CA THR A 101 7.69 9.73 -10.45
C THR A 101 6.97 9.42 -9.13
N LEU A 102 7.65 8.79 -8.19
CA LEU A 102 7.11 8.46 -6.88
C LEU A 102 6.80 9.74 -6.10
N PRO A 103 5.66 9.85 -5.41
CA PRO A 103 5.34 11.04 -4.63
C PRO A 103 6.19 11.19 -3.37
N SER A 104 6.46 12.43 -2.96
CA SER A 104 7.12 12.75 -1.69
C SER A 104 6.12 12.76 -0.53
N PRO A 105 6.51 12.32 0.68
CA PRO A 105 5.69 12.51 1.86
C PRO A 105 5.50 14.02 2.11
N ARG A 106 4.30 14.43 2.54
CA ARG A 106 4.02 15.80 2.94
C ARG A 106 4.91 16.12 4.14
N SER A 107 5.65 17.21 4.04
CA SER A 107 6.33 17.74 5.22
C SER A 107 5.25 18.15 6.22
N CYS A 108 5.17 17.49 7.38
CA CYS A 108 4.49 18.04 8.55
C CYS A 108 5.25 19.31 8.96
N LYS A 109 5.01 20.41 8.26
CA LYS A 109 5.21 21.72 8.85
C LYS A 109 4.18 21.75 9.97
N VAL A 110 4.62 21.46 11.19
CA VAL A 110 4.01 22.09 12.34
C VAL A 110 4.00 23.56 11.96
N ASP A 111 2.82 24.12 11.75
CA ASP A 111 2.64 25.55 11.75
C ASP A 111 3.15 26.02 13.11
N LYS A 112 4.46 26.30 13.18
CA LYS A 112 4.96 27.33 14.05
C LYS A 112 4.36 28.59 13.45
N ASP A 113 3.11 28.86 13.82
CA ASP A 113 2.54 30.19 13.77
C ASP A 113 3.56 31.07 14.49
N LYS A 114 4.34 31.76 13.68
CA LYS A 114 5.14 32.88 14.10
C LYS A 114 4.12 33.91 14.54
N SER A 115 3.92 34.00 15.85
CA SER A 115 3.46 35.25 16.44
C SER A 115 4.43 36.37 16.02
N ARG A 116 3.86 37.53 15.65
CA ARG A 116 4.45 38.77 15.08
C ARG A 116 4.20 38.87 13.56
N ASP A 117 3.53 39.87 13.01
CA ASP A 117 3.23 41.25 13.45
C ASP A 117 1.89 41.74 12.87
N ASP A 118 1.36 42.80 13.47
CA ASP A 118 0.16 43.58 13.10
C ASP A 118 0.11 43.96 11.61
N ASP A 119 -1.03 43.65 10.96
CA ASP A 119 -1.43 44.27 9.69
C ASP A 119 -2.93 44.65 9.77
N PRO A 120 -3.33 45.92 9.59
CA PRO A 120 -4.66 46.41 9.92
C PRO A 120 -5.76 46.11 8.87
N GLU A 121 -5.55 45.16 7.95
CA GLU A 121 -6.54 44.82 6.90
C GLU A 121 -7.50 43.66 7.24
N GLN A 122 -7.48 43.16 8.49
CA GLN A 122 -8.36 42.06 8.94
C GLN A 122 -9.79 42.46 9.35
N GLU A 123 -10.38 43.52 8.81
CA GLU A 123 -11.80 43.82 9.10
C GLU A 123 -12.79 43.00 8.23
N GLY A 124 -12.34 42.39 7.13
CA GLY A 124 -13.22 41.70 6.16
C GLY A 124 -13.50 40.20 6.38
N LEU A 125 -12.81 39.51 7.29
CA LEU A 125 -12.86 38.04 7.39
C LEU A 125 -13.31 37.50 8.77
N ARG A 126 -14.04 38.30 9.55
CA ARG A 126 -14.56 37.88 10.87
C ARG A 126 -15.51 36.68 10.81
N ILE A 127 -16.24 36.51 9.70
CA ILE A 127 -17.24 35.45 9.55
C ILE A 127 -16.59 34.06 9.41
N ALA A 128 -15.50 33.94 8.65
CA ALA A 128 -14.84 32.66 8.42
C ALA A 128 -14.22 32.07 9.70
N TRP A 129 -13.77 32.92 10.63
CA TRP A 129 -13.14 32.47 11.88
C TRP A 129 -14.15 31.91 12.89
N GLN A 130 -15.41 32.38 12.85
CA GLN A 130 -16.44 31.92 13.78
C GLN A 130 -16.85 30.46 13.54
N TYR A 131 -16.72 29.95 12.31
CA TYR A 131 -17.02 28.54 12.01
C TYR A 131 -15.95 27.57 12.51
N LYS A 132 -14.78 28.07 12.98
CA LYS A 132 -13.70 27.24 13.55
C LYS A 132 -14.17 26.33 14.69
N LYS A 133 -15.18 26.75 15.45
CA LYS A 133 -15.76 25.96 16.55
C LYS A 133 -16.54 24.73 16.06
N TYR A 134 -17.08 24.75 14.83
CA TYR A 134 -17.88 23.67 14.26
C TYR A 134 -17.05 22.66 13.45
N PHE A 135 -15.81 22.99 13.10
CA PHE A 135 -14.87 22.04 12.48
C PHE A 135 -14.18 21.11 13.50
N GLY A 136 -14.42 21.29 14.80
CA GLY A 136 -13.69 20.64 15.90
C GLY A 136 -14.23 19.30 16.42
N GLU A 137 -15.34 18.76 15.90
CA GLU A 137 -15.96 17.53 16.47
C GLU A 137 -15.91 16.29 15.58
N HIS A 138 -15.24 16.33 14.42
CA HIS A 138 -14.88 15.13 13.65
C HIS A 138 -13.37 14.97 13.46
N GLN A 139 -12.58 15.62 14.31
CA GLN A 139 -11.15 15.41 14.36
C GLN A 139 -10.89 14.15 15.20
N GLN A 140 -10.69 13.07 14.46
CA GLN A 140 -10.15 11.78 14.87
C GLN A 140 -9.37 11.88 16.19
N THR A 141 -9.79 11.05 17.15
CA THR A 141 -9.02 10.65 18.34
C THR A 141 -7.69 10.07 17.87
N VAL A 142 -6.71 10.94 17.60
CA VAL A 142 -5.34 10.55 17.34
C VAL A 142 -4.60 10.74 18.65
N ASP A 143 -4.29 9.62 19.29
CA ASP A 143 -3.44 9.55 20.47
C ASP A 143 -2.13 10.29 20.21
N ASN A 144 -2.07 11.51 20.76
CA ASN A 144 -0.94 12.41 20.66
C ASN A 144 0.15 11.94 21.63
N THR A 145 0.86 10.86 21.30
CA THR A 145 2.12 10.52 21.99
C THR A 145 3.24 11.36 21.40
N ARG A 146 3.59 12.43 22.12
CA ARG A 146 4.75 13.28 21.85
C ARG A 146 6.03 12.45 21.76
N GLY A 147 6.72 12.56 20.63
CA GLY A 147 8.11 12.12 20.45
C GLY A 147 8.31 11.34 19.15
N GLY A 148 8.89 11.98 18.13
CA GLY A 148 9.57 11.38 16.97
C GLY A 148 9.11 10.00 16.45
N LYS A 149 7.80 9.71 16.48
CA LYS A 149 7.28 8.41 16.04
C LYS A 149 7.17 8.47 14.53
N HIS A 150 8.00 7.69 13.85
CA HIS A 150 7.82 7.42 12.43
C HIS A 150 6.39 6.93 12.19
N GLU A 151 5.62 7.66 11.39
CA GLU A 151 4.22 7.34 11.11
C GLU A 151 4.11 6.02 10.34
N TYR A 152 3.10 5.22 10.69
CA TYR A 152 2.81 3.95 10.03
C TYR A 152 2.42 4.12 8.55
N CYS A 153 1.72 5.21 8.21
CA CYS A 153 1.33 5.59 6.86
C CYS A 153 1.58 7.08 6.71
N ASN A 154 2.34 7.51 5.70
CA ASN A 154 2.57 8.92 5.44
C ASN A 154 1.50 9.46 4.50
N ASP A 155 1.16 10.74 4.61
CA ASP A 155 0.38 11.45 3.60
C ASP A 155 1.31 11.93 2.48
N PHE A 156 0.97 11.67 1.21
CA PHE A 156 1.83 11.93 0.06
C PHE A 156 1.35 13.13 -0.76
N ASP A 157 2.28 14.01 -1.15
CA ASP A 157 2.01 15.09 -2.12
C ASP A 157 2.33 14.59 -3.54
N LEU A 158 1.28 14.26 -4.29
CA LEU A 158 1.38 13.74 -5.66
C LEU A 158 1.99 14.73 -6.65
N ARG A 159 2.09 16.02 -6.28
CA ARG A 159 2.64 17.07 -7.14
C ARG A 159 4.17 17.15 -7.06
N LYS A 160 4.77 16.48 -6.06
CA LYS A 160 6.20 16.56 -5.78
C LYS A 160 6.83 15.17 -5.90
N PRO A 161 7.89 15.02 -6.71
CA PRO A 161 8.60 13.76 -6.80
C PRO A 161 9.37 13.48 -5.51
N LEU A 162 9.59 12.19 -5.24
CA LEU A 162 10.30 11.68 -4.08
C LEU A 162 11.75 12.16 -4.10
N GLU A 163 12.23 12.61 -2.95
CA GLU A 163 13.59 13.12 -2.83
C GLU A 163 14.64 12.03 -3.03
N ARG A 164 15.76 12.38 -3.66
CA ARG A 164 16.84 11.45 -4.03
C ARG A 164 17.46 10.73 -2.83
N HIS A 165 17.39 11.32 -1.64
CA HIS A 165 17.95 10.71 -0.43
C HIS A 165 17.20 9.45 0.00
N PHE A 166 15.91 9.30 -0.36
CA PHE A 166 15.16 8.06 -0.14
C PHE A 166 15.57 6.95 -1.12
N LEU A 167 16.03 7.32 -2.31
CA LEU A 167 16.51 6.38 -3.32
C LEU A 167 17.95 5.92 -3.07
N SER A 168 18.74 6.76 -2.41
CA SER A 168 20.18 6.55 -2.19
C SER A 168 20.40 5.71 -0.93
N GLY A 169 20.89 4.48 -1.08
CA GLY A 169 21.26 3.60 0.05
C GLY A 169 20.25 2.50 0.40
N GLN A 170 19.20 2.31 -0.40
CA GLN A 170 18.22 1.23 -0.21
C GLN A 170 18.42 0.10 -1.22
N HIS A 171 18.07 -1.12 -0.83
CA HIS A 171 18.06 -2.27 -1.72
C HIS A 171 16.85 -2.19 -2.66
N ILE A 172 17.01 -1.42 -3.75
CA ILE A 172 16.03 -1.27 -4.82
C ILE A 172 16.50 -2.11 -6.02
N ASP A 173 15.79 -3.20 -6.31
CA ASP A 173 15.98 -3.97 -7.54
C ASP A 173 14.93 -3.56 -8.58
N CYS A 174 15.35 -3.38 -9.82
CA CYS A 174 14.50 -2.91 -10.91
C CYS A 174 14.67 -3.85 -12.10
N VAL A 175 13.58 -4.50 -12.49
CA VAL A 175 13.56 -5.53 -13.52
C VAL A 175 12.68 -5.08 -14.68
N SER A 176 13.21 -5.15 -15.90
CA SER A 176 12.41 -4.98 -17.12
C SER A 176 11.77 -6.31 -17.47
N ILE A 177 10.45 -6.32 -17.66
CA ILE A 177 9.71 -7.45 -18.23
C ILE A 177 9.39 -7.25 -19.73
N LEU A 178 9.90 -6.16 -20.31
CA LEU A 178 9.74 -5.85 -21.72
C LEU A 178 10.50 -6.85 -22.60
N HIS A 179 9.86 -7.34 -23.67
CA HIS A 179 10.44 -8.28 -24.65
C HIS A 179 11.11 -9.51 -24.02
N ASN A 180 10.67 -9.93 -22.83
CA ASN A 180 11.19 -11.13 -22.20
C ASN A 180 10.29 -12.31 -22.59
N SER A 181 10.81 -13.23 -23.39
CA SER A 181 10.05 -14.38 -23.89
C SER A 181 9.73 -15.42 -22.82
N ASP A 182 10.35 -15.35 -21.64
CA ASP A 182 10.05 -16.22 -20.51
C ASP A 182 9.90 -15.46 -19.18
N LEU A 183 9.34 -16.16 -18.19
CA LEU A 183 9.14 -15.65 -16.83
C LEU A 183 10.23 -16.11 -15.87
N VAL A 184 11.25 -16.83 -16.35
CA VAL A 184 12.27 -17.48 -15.50
C VAL A 184 13.13 -16.42 -14.83
N ALA A 185 13.60 -15.43 -15.59
CA ALA A 185 14.43 -14.36 -15.04
C ALA A 185 13.68 -13.54 -13.96
N LEU A 186 12.39 -13.27 -14.16
CA LEU A 186 11.57 -12.57 -13.17
C LEU A 186 11.32 -13.46 -11.94
N HIS A 187 11.07 -14.75 -12.15
CA HIS A 187 10.88 -15.74 -11.09
C HIS A 187 12.14 -15.83 -10.20
N ASP A 188 13.31 -15.99 -10.78
CA ASP A 188 14.59 -16.09 -10.08
C ASP A 188 14.90 -14.82 -9.27
N ARG A 189 14.56 -13.65 -9.83
CA ARG A 189 14.69 -12.36 -9.14
C ARG A 189 13.78 -12.27 -7.93
N CYS A 190 12.51 -12.65 -8.08
CA CYS A 190 11.58 -12.74 -6.96
C CYS A 190 12.07 -13.73 -5.90
N ALA A 191 12.53 -14.92 -6.30
CA ALA A 191 13.06 -15.93 -5.39
C ALA A 191 14.26 -15.39 -4.59
N THR A 192 15.22 -14.77 -5.28
CA THR A 192 16.40 -14.14 -4.67
C THR A 192 16.03 -12.99 -3.73
N PHE A 193 14.97 -12.24 -4.04
CA PHE A 193 14.47 -11.20 -3.15
C PHE A 193 13.86 -11.77 -1.86
N PHE A 194 13.07 -12.84 -1.96
CA PHE A 194 12.41 -13.43 -0.79
C PHE A 194 13.38 -14.12 0.19
N THR A 195 14.50 -14.66 -0.28
CA THR A 195 15.51 -15.27 0.60
C THR A 195 16.14 -14.26 1.56
N GLN A 196 16.06 -12.96 1.27
CA GLN A 196 16.53 -11.89 2.15
C GLN A 196 15.58 -11.65 3.33
N PHE A 197 14.33 -12.12 3.26
CA PHE A 197 13.28 -11.86 4.26
C PHE A 197 12.57 -13.15 4.71
N PRO A 198 13.30 -14.17 5.21
CA PRO A 198 12.67 -15.40 5.66
C PRO A 198 11.74 -15.12 6.85
N ARG A 199 10.58 -15.77 6.86
CA ARG A 199 9.65 -15.70 7.98
C ARG A 199 10.09 -16.69 9.05
N ASN A 200 10.83 -16.19 10.05
CA ASN A 200 11.23 -16.93 11.24
C ASN A 200 10.38 -16.47 12.44
N ASP A 201 10.20 -17.32 13.46
CA ASP A 201 9.46 -17.01 14.70
C ASP A 201 10.13 -15.93 15.58
N GLY A 202 11.25 -15.36 15.12
CA GLY A 202 11.95 -14.26 15.78
C GLY A 202 11.38 -12.88 15.43
N SER A 203 11.99 -11.82 15.98
CA SER A 203 11.65 -10.45 15.61
C SER A 203 11.92 -10.21 14.13
N ILE A 204 10.92 -9.72 13.40
CA ILE A 204 11.06 -9.28 12.01
C ILE A 204 12.15 -8.18 11.99
N ALA A 205 13.12 -8.24 11.09
CA ALA A 205 14.18 -7.22 10.99
C ALA A 205 13.87 -6.16 9.92
N SER A 206 13.16 -6.57 8.87
CA SER A 206 12.74 -5.74 7.74
C SER A 206 11.58 -6.41 7.02
N ALA A 207 10.74 -5.62 6.35
CA ALA A 207 9.71 -6.11 5.45
C ALA A 207 10.03 -5.72 4.01
N GLY A 208 9.91 -6.68 3.08
CA GLY A 208 10.14 -6.46 1.65
C GLY A 208 8.87 -6.07 0.91
N ARG A 209 9.02 -5.32 -0.19
CA ARG A 209 7.93 -4.99 -1.11
C ARG A 209 8.29 -5.42 -2.53
N ILE A 210 7.37 -6.11 -3.18
CA ILE A 210 7.43 -6.41 -4.60
C ILE A 210 6.30 -5.65 -5.30
N ALA A 211 6.63 -4.96 -6.37
CA ALA A 211 5.69 -4.22 -7.21
C ALA A 211 5.86 -4.68 -8.66
N ILE A 212 4.89 -5.40 -9.21
CA ILE A 212 4.88 -5.82 -10.61
C ILE A 212 3.83 -4.98 -11.34
N GLN A 213 4.31 -4.11 -12.22
CA GLN A 213 3.46 -3.25 -13.03
C GLN A 213 2.97 -4.01 -14.28
N SER A 214 1.66 -3.90 -14.55
CA SER A 214 1.01 -4.31 -15.80
C SER A 214 1.47 -5.69 -16.28
N PHE A 215 1.35 -6.68 -15.40
CA PHE A 215 1.62 -8.07 -15.74
C PHE A 215 0.66 -8.51 -16.86
N CYS A 216 1.19 -9.14 -17.90
CA CYS A 216 0.48 -9.42 -19.16
C CYS A 216 0.13 -8.18 -20.01
N ALA A 217 0.85 -7.07 -19.85
CA ALA A 217 0.77 -6.00 -20.84
C ALA A 217 1.25 -6.50 -22.22
N PRO A 218 0.71 -5.97 -23.34
CA PRO A 218 1.02 -6.46 -24.68
C PRO A 218 2.52 -6.41 -25.02
N GLN A 219 3.23 -5.46 -24.41
CA GLN A 219 4.67 -5.27 -24.64
C GLN A 219 5.54 -6.38 -24.02
N CYS A 220 4.97 -7.24 -23.18
CA CYS A 220 5.69 -8.37 -22.59
C CYS A 220 5.68 -9.63 -23.48
N GLU A 221 4.97 -9.63 -24.61
CA GLU A 221 4.92 -10.75 -25.57
C GLU A 221 4.43 -12.10 -24.97
N TYR A 222 3.64 -12.05 -23.88
CA TYR A 222 3.12 -13.25 -23.20
C TYR A 222 1.85 -13.87 -23.81
N SER A 223 1.49 -13.53 -25.05
CA SER A 223 0.16 -13.82 -25.63
C SER A 223 -0.21 -15.31 -25.72
N ASN A 224 0.78 -16.22 -25.65
CA ASN A 224 0.57 -17.68 -25.68
C ASN A 224 1.04 -18.40 -24.39
N LEU A 225 1.35 -17.66 -23.33
CA LEU A 225 1.99 -18.16 -22.11
C LEU A 225 1.02 -18.15 -20.92
N GLU A 226 -0.29 -18.36 -21.14
CA GLU A 226 -1.31 -18.29 -20.08
C GLU A 226 -1.00 -19.22 -18.90
N TRP A 227 -0.57 -20.45 -19.21
CA TRP A 227 -0.22 -21.44 -18.19
C TRP A 227 1.07 -21.07 -17.46
N ASP A 228 2.07 -20.52 -18.14
CA ASP A 228 3.32 -20.07 -17.52
C ASP A 228 3.09 -18.85 -16.63
N MET A 229 2.24 -17.92 -17.06
CA MET A 229 1.80 -16.78 -16.24
C MET A 229 1.06 -17.26 -14.99
N LEU A 230 0.10 -18.20 -15.14
CA LEU A 230 -0.58 -18.81 -13.99
C LEU A 230 0.40 -19.53 -13.07
N SER A 231 1.34 -20.29 -13.62
CA SER A 231 2.39 -21.00 -12.88
C SER A 231 3.27 -20.02 -12.11
N PHE A 232 3.67 -18.92 -12.74
CA PHE A 232 4.42 -17.84 -12.12
C PHE A 232 3.67 -17.23 -10.94
N ILE A 233 2.40 -16.85 -11.10
CA ILE A 233 1.61 -16.26 -9.99
C ILE A 233 1.45 -17.30 -8.86
N ARG A 234 1.25 -18.58 -9.18
CA ARG A 234 1.16 -19.66 -8.17
C ARG A 234 2.46 -19.79 -7.39
N SER A 235 3.59 -19.76 -8.10
CA SER A 235 4.92 -19.84 -7.52
C SER A 235 5.23 -18.62 -6.66
N LEU A 236 4.91 -17.42 -7.14
CA LEU A 236 5.00 -16.16 -6.41
C LEU A 236 4.19 -16.20 -5.10
N ARG A 237 2.93 -16.64 -5.16
CA ARG A 237 2.07 -16.85 -3.98
C ARG A 237 2.68 -17.85 -3.00
N SER A 238 3.33 -18.90 -3.50
CA SER A 238 3.99 -19.89 -2.64
C SER A 238 5.19 -19.29 -1.91
N MET A 239 6.07 -18.57 -2.63
CA MET A 239 7.26 -17.95 -2.06
C MET A 239 6.92 -16.86 -1.04
N ILE A 240 5.91 -16.03 -1.34
CA ILE A 240 5.58 -14.90 -0.48
C ILE A 240 5.06 -15.33 0.89
N ARG A 241 4.28 -16.42 0.95
CA ARG A 241 3.64 -16.93 2.17
C ARG A 241 4.64 -17.26 3.29
N SER A 242 5.86 -17.66 2.92
CA SER A 242 6.97 -17.95 3.84
C SER A 242 7.96 -16.80 4.02
N SER A 243 7.61 -15.59 3.58
CA SER A 243 8.47 -14.41 3.64
C SER A 243 7.81 -13.25 4.39
N ASN A 244 8.62 -12.37 4.97
CA ASN A 244 8.18 -11.10 5.52
C ASN A 244 8.08 -10.04 4.41
N ALA A 245 7.30 -10.30 3.37
CA ALA A 245 7.13 -9.38 2.24
C ALA A 245 5.68 -9.34 1.73
N VAL A 246 5.36 -8.31 0.95
CA VAL A 246 4.08 -8.18 0.23
C VAL A 246 4.36 -7.93 -1.25
N ALA A 247 3.60 -8.60 -2.11
CA ALA A 247 3.67 -8.43 -3.56
C ALA A 247 2.38 -7.79 -4.04
N VAL A 248 2.51 -6.65 -4.70
CA VAL A 248 1.42 -5.98 -5.42
C VAL A 248 1.65 -6.22 -6.91
N VAL A 249 0.70 -6.88 -7.55
CA VAL A 249 0.71 -7.15 -9.00
C VAL A 249 -0.47 -6.45 -9.63
N THR A 250 -0.18 -5.55 -10.55
CA THR A 250 -1.21 -4.90 -11.39
C THR A 250 -1.33 -5.66 -12.71
N PHE A 251 -2.54 -5.81 -13.23
CA PHE A 251 -2.77 -6.45 -14.52
C PHE A 251 -4.01 -5.87 -15.21
N PRO A 252 -4.00 -5.70 -16.55
CA PRO A 252 -5.15 -5.27 -17.33
C PRO A 252 -6.11 -6.43 -17.57
N PRO A 253 -7.26 -6.51 -16.85
CA PRO A 253 -8.17 -7.65 -16.97
C PRO A 253 -8.83 -7.75 -18.36
N SER A 254 -8.88 -6.65 -19.12
CA SER A 254 -9.42 -6.58 -20.48
C SER A 254 -8.58 -7.31 -21.53
N LEU A 255 -7.31 -7.60 -21.22
CA LEU A 255 -6.40 -8.32 -22.12
C LEU A 255 -6.41 -9.84 -21.87
N LEU A 256 -7.10 -10.30 -20.83
CA LEU A 256 -7.17 -11.70 -20.46
C LEU A 256 -8.53 -12.30 -20.84
N LEU A 257 -8.56 -13.60 -21.14
CA LEU A 257 -9.83 -14.32 -21.19
C LEU A 257 -10.53 -14.21 -19.82
N PRO A 258 -11.88 -14.08 -19.78
CA PRO A 258 -12.62 -13.94 -18.53
C PRO A 258 -12.36 -15.08 -17.52
N SER A 259 -12.15 -16.31 -18.03
CA SER A 259 -11.80 -17.48 -17.22
C SER A 259 -10.42 -17.36 -16.57
N VAL A 260 -9.43 -16.88 -17.31
CA VAL A 260 -8.05 -16.65 -16.83
C VAL A 260 -8.02 -15.52 -15.82
N SER A 261 -8.66 -14.39 -16.15
CA SER A 261 -8.82 -13.25 -15.23
C SER A 261 -9.45 -13.68 -13.90
N LYS A 262 -10.51 -14.49 -13.95
CA LYS A 262 -11.16 -15.01 -12.73
C LYS A 262 -10.25 -15.94 -11.93
N ARG A 263 -9.44 -16.80 -12.58
CA ARG A 263 -8.44 -17.62 -11.89
C ARG A 263 -7.41 -16.77 -11.15
N TRP A 264 -6.95 -15.68 -11.77
CA TRP A 264 -5.97 -14.76 -11.15
C TRP A 264 -6.57 -14.07 -9.92
N GLN A 265 -7.81 -13.63 -10.02
CA GLN A 265 -8.56 -13.04 -8.90
C GLN A 265 -8.66 -14.02 -7.71
N HIS A 266 -8.96 -15.29 -7.97
CA HIS A 266 -9.05 -16.32 -6.92
C HIS A 266 -7.71 -16.68 -6.26
N MET A 267 -6.59 -16.31 -6.88
CA MET A 267 -5.26 -16.52 -6.31
C MET A 267 -4.77 -15.34 -5.46
N ALA A 268 -5.49 -14.22 -5.44
CA ALA A 268 -5.14 -13.08 -4.61
C ALA A 268 -5.56 -13.31 -3.16
N ASP A 269 -4.76 -12.84 -2.20
CA ASP A 269 -5.22 -12.68 -0.82
C ASP A 269 -6.01 -11.38 -0.66
N THR A 270 -5.71 -10.38 -1.48
CA THR A 270 -6.45 -9.12 -1.57
C THR A 270 -6.60 -8.73 -3.03
N LEU A 271 -7.84 -8.49 -3.46
CA LEU A 271 -8.15 -8.04 -4.81
C LEU A 271 -8.68 -6.60 -4.77
N LEU A 272 -8.05 -5.71 -5.52
CA LEU A 272 -8.50 -4.33 -5.67
C LEU A 272 -8.88 -4.08 -7.12
N SER A 273 -10.10 -3.59 -7.36
CA SER A 273 -10.53 -3.08 -8.66
C SER A 273 -10.66 -1.58 -8.55
N VAL A 274 -9.82 -0.85 -9.29
CA VAL A 274 -9.92 0.60 -9.39
C VAL A 274 -10.57 0.91 -10.73
N ARG A 275 -11.65 1.70 -10.76
CA ARG A 275 -12.38 2.05 -11.97
C ARG A 275 -12.72 3.53 -11.98
N ALA A 276 -12.58 4.17 -13.13
CA ALA A 276 -13.12 5.48 -13.38
C ALA A 276 -14.65 5.42 -13.29
N ILE A 277 -15.24 6.50 -12.78
CA ILE A 277 -16.68 6.68 -12.84
C ILE A 277 -17.02 7.02 -14.30
N PRO A 278 -17.84 6.20 -14.98
CA PRO A 278 -18.25 6.51 -16.35
C PRO A 278 -18.94 7.87 -16.44
N VAL A 279 -18.73 8.59 -17.54
CA VAL A 279 -19.30 9.95 -17.75
C VAL A 279 -20.82 9.97 -17.54
N TRP A 280 -21.53 8.95 -18.03
CA TRP A 280 -22.99 8.84 -17.84
C TRP A 280 -23.42 8.69 -16.38
N MET A 281 -22.61 8.05 -15.53
CA MET A 281 -22.87 7.98 -14.08
C MET A 281 -22.61 9.33 -13.42
N ALA A 282 -21.58 10.06 -13.87
CA ALA A 282 -21.30 11.40 -13.37
C ALA A 282 -22.42 12.38 -13.72
N ASP A 283 -22.94 12.33 -14.95
CA ASP A 283 -24.07 13.15 -15.41
C ASP A 283 -25.36 12.83 -14.65
N PHE A 284 -25.61 11.55 -14.37
CA PHE A 284 -26.73 11.12 -13.53
C PHE A 284 -26.59 11.65 -12.09
N MET A 285 -25.42 11.52 -11.47
CA MET A 285 -25.16 12.05 -10.13
C MET A 285 -25.28 13.58 -10.06
N ASN A 286 -24.86 14.29 -11.12
CA ASN A 286 -25.01 15.74 -11.21
C ASN A 286 -26.48 16.15 -11.39
N SER A 287 -27.27 15.37 -12.11
CA SER A 287 -28.72 15.58 -12.25
C SER A 287 -29.45 15.44 -10.90
N PHE A 288 -28.98 14.58 -9.99
CA PHE A 288 -29.53 14.44 -8.64
C PHE A 288 -29.09 15.55 -7.65
N LYS A 289 -27.98 16.26 -7.91
CA LYS A 289 -27.58 17.42 -7.09
C LYS A 289 -28.33 18.71 -7.46
N LEU A 290 -29.05 18.71 -8.58
CA LEU A 290 -29.87 19.82 -9.07
C LEU A 290 -31.36 19.68 -8.69
N LEU A 291 -31.72 18.64 -7.93
CA LEU A 291 -33.03 18.41 -7.31
C LEU A 291 -32.94 18.66 -5.80
#